data_AF-A0A350EUV0-F1
#
_entry.id   AF-A0A350EUV0-F1
#
_cell.length_a   1.000
_cell.length_b   1.000
_cell.length_c   1.000
_cell.angle_alpha   90.00
_cell.angle_beta   90.00
_cell.angle_gamma   90.00
#
_symmetry.space_group_name_H-M   'P 1'
#
loop_
_entity.id
_entity.type
_entity.pdbx_description
1 polymer ?
#
loop_
_entity_poly.entity_id
_entity_poly.type
_entity_poly.pdbx_seq_one_letter_code
_entity_poly.pdbx_strand_id
1 'polypeptide(L)'
;MKTKLRFAPVFVAWVIAASAMIASSTQAAEPAATPASGTNYLTTRIYSQTEDQTVLKAFEGLRVADVSDGMDAVGLHNTGLMSPDIHPLWKDTANYAHRFIGIAVTARYVPTQEPIAGVRSVEDYDRWAGAWYQQRSPEPFVPLLRDGSALVIEDAAEVDVGSIGSNNILAWKLKGCVGVVTSATARDTDEIITQQVPLYFKQPGRGIRPGRNEIESVNRPIVVGGVLVKPGDVIVADGDGVIVVPRAKANEVAAYAQKILEGDKAGRRNLYQKLGLPEDPSVK
;
A
#
# COMPACT_ATOMS: atom_id res chain seq x y z
N MET A 1 4.65 66.21 40.01
CA MET A 1 4.54 67.59 39.47
C MET A 1 5.91 68.02 38.93
N LYS A 2 5.94 68.50 37.68
CA LYS A 2 6.95 69.37 37.05
C LYS A 2 8.33 68.76 36.64
N THR A 3 8.41 68.36 35.37
CA THR A 3 9.31 68.87 34.31
C THR A 3 10.53 69.70 34.73
N LYS A 4 11.74 69.35 34.23
CA LYS A 4 12.47 70.11 33.18
C LYS A 4 13.86 69.55 32.84
N LEU A 5 14.09 69.50 31.54
CA LEU A 5 15.32 69.42 30.74
C LEU A 5 16.45 70.38 31.22
N ARG A 6 17.75 70.00 31.07
CA ARG A 6 18.76 70.68 30.21
C ARG A 6 20.27 70.38 30.50
N PHE A 7 20.96 69.97 29.42
CA PHE A 7 22.35 70.25 28.95
C PHE A 7 23.62 69.58 29.53
N ALA A 8 24.53 69.29 28.57
CA ALA A 8 25.75 68.48 28.55
C ALA A 8 26.98 69.08 29.28
N PRO A 9 28.10 68.33 29.37
CA PRO A 9 29.15 68.58 28.37
C PRO A 9 29.82 67.32 27.79
N VAL A 10 30.35 67.53 26.60
CA VAL A 10 31.18 66.65 25.76
C VAL A 10 32.53 66.41 26.44
N PHE A 11 32.99 65.16 26.55
CA PHE A 11 34.40 64.84 26.73
C PHE A 11 34.85 63.73 25.77
N VAL A 12 35.64 64.20 24.82
CA VAL A 12 36.64 63.56 23.95
C VAL A 12 36.90 62.07 24.20
N ALA A 13 36.58 61.28 23.18
CA ALA A 13 36.93 59.88 23.06
C ALA A 13 38.45 59.70 22.85
N TRP A 14 39.07 58.82 23.64
CA TRP A 14 40.34 58.19 23.29
C TRP A 14 40.09 56.71 23.03
N VAL A 15 40.40 56.34 21.78
CA VAL A 15 40.31 55.00 21.22
C VAL A 15 41.39 54.12 21.84
N ILE A 16 41.00 53.03 22.49
CA ILE A 16 41.86 51.87 22.68
C ILE A 16 41.17 50.71 21.97
N ALA A 17 41.69 50.38 20.80
CA ALA A 17 41.26 49.25 19.99
C ALA A 17 41.69 47.95 20.67
N ALA A 18 40.75 47.23 21.29
CA ALA A 18 40.93 45.83 21.66
C ALA A 18 40.38 44.97 20.52
N SER A 19 41.29 44.41 19.71
CA SER A 19 40.96 43.46 18.64
C SER A 19 40.46 42.15 19.25
N ALA A 20 39.15 42.01 19.40
CA ALA A 20 38.53 40.71 19.60
C ALA A 20 38.41 40.02 18.23
N MET A 21 39.31 39.07 17.96
CA MET A 21 39.14 38.16 16.82
C MET A 21 37.92 37.27 17.08
N ILE A 22 36.79 37.62 16.49
CA ILE A 22 35.65 36.71 16.37
C ILE A 22 36.05 35.71 15.28
N ALA A 23 36.50 34.52 15.71
CA ALA A 23 36.64 33.39 14.81
C ALA A 23 35.24 33.04 14.29
N SER A 24 34.90 33.52 13.10
CA SER A 24 33.74 33.04 12.36
C SER A 24 33.98 31.60 11.98
N SER A 25 33.41 30.66 12.74
CA SER A 25 33.28 29.28 12.29
C SER A 25 32.29 29.27 11.13
N THR A 26 32.80 29.50 9.92
CA THR A 26 32.10 29.11 8.70
C THR A 26 32.02 27.60 8.71
N GLN A 27 30.93 27.07 9.27
CA GLN A 27 30.55 25.69 9.08
C GLN A 27 30.20 25.59 7.59
N ALA A 28 31.17 25.17 6.80
CA ALA A 28 30.97 24.88 5.39
C ALA A 28 29.84 23.84 5.34
N ALA A 29 28.68 24.27 4.83
CA ALA A 29 27.61 23.34 4.53
C ALA A 29 28.20 22.31 3.56
N GLU A 30 28.17 21.03 3.95
CA GLU A 30 28.51 19.94 3.06
C GLU A 30 27.69 20.10 1.78
N PRO A 31 28.28 19.93 0.58
CA PRO A 31 27.55 20.07 -0.66
C PRO A 31 26.42 19.04 -0.67
N ALA A 32 25.17 19.52 -0.73
CA ALA A 32 23.99 18.68 -0.88
C ALA A 32 24.20 17.74 -2.07
N ALA A 33 24.16 16.43 -1.81
CA ALA A 33 24.38 15.42 -2.84
C ALA A 33 23.41 15.63 -4.01
N THR A 34 23.96 15.77 -5.21
CA THR A 34 23.20 16.01 -6.45
C THR A 34 22.33 14.77 -6.77
N PRO A 35 21.04 14.92 -7.12
CA PRO A 35 20.11 13.80 -7.29
C PRO A 35 20.28 13.00 -8.60
N ALA A 36 21.52 12.83 -9.07
CA ALA A 36 21.83 12.14 -10.32
C ALA A 36 21.46 10.64 -10.31
N SER A 37 21.35 10.02 -9.14
CA SER A 37 20.99 8.59 -8.98
C SER A 37 19.52 8.35 -8.60
N GLY A 38 18.68 9.39 -8.59
CA GLY A 38 17.32 9.31 -8.03
C GLY A 38 17.29 9.30 -6.50
N THR A 39 16.15 9.66 -5.91
CA THR A 39 15.98 9.73 -4.44
C THR A 39 14.55 9.38 -4.06
N ASN A 40 14.41 8.52 -3.04
CA ASN A 40 13.12 8.18 -2.45
C ASN A 40 12.85 9.13 -1.28
N TYR A 41 11.87 10.02 -1.44
CA TYR A 41 11.51 11.01 -0.42
C TYR A 41 10.53 10.48 0.64
N LEU A 42 9.71 9.50 0.26
CA LEU A 42 8.83 8.81 1.20
C LEU A 42 9.60 7.69 1.90
N THR A 43 9.75 7.81 3.21
CA THR A 43 10.41 6.79 4.02
C THR A 43 9.60 5.49 4.02
N THR A 44 10.28 4.38 3.76
CA THR A 44 9.75 3.04 3.95
C THR A 44 10.31 2.47 5.24
N ARG A 45 9.44 2.19 6.21
CA ARG A 45 9.82 1.51 7.46
C ARG A 45 9.69 0.00 7.29
N ILE A 46 10.62 -0.75 7.86
CA ILE A 46 10.53 -2.20 7.99
C ILE A 46 9.89 -2.51 9.34
N TYR A 47 8.87 -3.35 9.33
CA TYR A 47 8.17 -3.84 10.52
C TYR A 47 8.51 -5.31 10.77
N SER A 48 8.63 -5.68 12.04
CA SER A 48 8.82 -7.08 12.45
C SER A 48 7.54 -7.90 12.24
N GLN A 49 7.68 -9.23 12.20
CA GLN A 49 6.52 -10.15 12.16
C GLN A 49 5.56 -9.90 13.32
N THR A 50 6.09 -9.67 14.53
CA THR A 50 5.29 -9.46 15.73
C THR A 50 4.49 -8.15 15.67
N GLU A 51 5.08 -7.08 15.14
CA GLU A 51 4.35 -5.82 14.89
C GLU A 51 3.20 -6.07 13.90
N ASP A 52 3.46 -6.80 12.81
CA ASP A 52 2.45 -7.13 11.81
C ASP A 52 1.30 -7.95 12.40
N GLN A 53 1.59 -9.01 13.15
CA GLN A 53 0.56 -9.85 13.77
C GLN A 53 -0.27 -9.08 14.81
N THR A 54 0.36 -8.15 15.54
CA THR A 54 -0.36 -7.30 16.50
C THR A 54 -1.39 -6.43 15.80
N VAL A 55 -0.99 -5.80 14.68
CA VAL A 55 -1.90 -4.97 13.89
C VAL A 55 -2.98 -5.81 13.21
N LEU A 56 -2.62 -6.94 12.59
CA LEU A 56 -3.60 -7.83 11.95
C LEU A 56 -4.69 -8.29 12.93
N LYS A 57 -4.31 -8.64 14.15
CA LYS A 57 -5.26 -9.02 15.19
C LYS A 57 -6.23 -7.89 15.55
N ALA A 58 -5.79 -6.63 15.55
CA ALA A 58 -6.66 -5.49 15.82
C ALA A 58 -7.71 -5.28 14.71
N PHE A 59 -7.45 -5.76 13.50
CA PHE A 59 -8.35 -5.64 12.35
C PHE A 59 -9.22 -6.88 12.12
N GLU A 60 -9.04 -7.96 12.89
CA GLU A 60 -9.71 -9.24 12.66
C GLU A 60 -11.24 -9.09 12.55
N GLY A 61 -11.80 -9.50 11.41
CA GLY A 61 -13.24 -9.46 11.16
C GLY A 61 -13.81 -8.10 10.73
N LEU A 62 -13.01 -7.03 10.71
CA LEU A 62 -13.45 -5.72 10.24
C LEU A 62 -13.74 -5.71 8.74
N ARG A 63 -14.77 -4.94 8.35
CA ARG A 63 -15.17 -4.71 6.96
C ARG A 63 -14.60 -3.40 6.44
N VAL A 64 -14.58 -3.22 5.12
CA VAL A 64 -14.17 -1.95 4.48
C VAL A 64 -14.98 -0.77 5.04
N ALA A 65 -16.30 -0.95 5.20
CA ALA A 65 -17.18 0.08 5.77
C ALA A 65 -16.79 0.47 7.21
N ASP A 66 -16.55 -0.51 8.09
CA ASP A 66 -16.17 -0.24 9.49
C ASP A 66 -14.84 0.52 9.56
N VAL A 67 -13.89 0.13 8.70
CA VAL A 67 -12.56 0.74 8.63
C VAL A 67 -12.64 2.14 8.02
N SER A 68 -13.53 2.39 7.07
CA SER A 68 -13.80 3.73 6.54
C SER A 68 -14.29 4.66 7.64
N ASP A 69 -15.26 4.22 8.46
CA ASP A 69 -15.72 5.00 9.60
C ASP A 69 -14.60 5.27 10.62
N GLY A 70 -13.71 4.29 10.82
CA GLY A 70 -12.51 4.47 11.65
C GLY A 70 -11.51 5.46 11.09
N MET A 71 -11.30 5.48 9.76
CA MET A 71 -10.47 6.45 9.07
C MET A 71 -11.04 7.86 9.18
N ASP A 72 -12.35 8.01 9.03
CA ASP A 72 -13.07 9.28 9.22
C ASP A 72 -12.88 9.81 10.64
N ALA A 73 -13.01 8.94 11.65
CA ALA A 73 -12.85 9.30 13.06
C ALA A 73 -11.45 9.85 13.41
N VAL A 74 -10.41 9.49 12.65
CA VAL A 74 -9.03 9.99 12.83
C VAL A 74 -8.66 11.10 11.84
N GLY A 75 -9.64 11.62 11.08
CA GLY A 75 -9.47 12.72 10.15
C GLY A 75 -8.89 12.34 8.78
N LEU A 76 -8.96 11.06 8.40
CA LEU A 76 -8.45 10.52 7.13
C LEU A 76 -9.56 10.23 6.11
N HIS A 77 -10.59 11.07 6.09
CA HIS A 77 -11.69 10.97 5.13
C HIS A 77 -11.18 10.85 3.69
N ASN A 78 -11.73 9.90 2.94
CA ASN A 78 -11.39 9.65 1.52
C ASN A 78 -9.88 9.48 1.23
N THR A 79 -9.07 9.13 2.24
CA THR A 79 -7.61 8.97 2.06
C THR A 79 -7.23 7.56 1.62
N GLY A 80 -7.96 6.54 2.09
CA GLY A 80 -7.59 5.14 1.92
C GLY A 80 -8.44 4.35 0.93
N LEU A 81 -9.60 4.86 0.51
CA LEU A 81 -10.55 4.14 -0.34
C LEU A 81 -10.05 4.10 -1.80
N MET A 82 -9.75 2.90 -2.30
CA MET A 82 -9.38 2.73 -3.71
C MET A 82 -10.58 2.96 -4.62
N SER A 83 -10.32 3.25 -5.91
CA SER A 83 -11.33 3.34 -6.95
C SER A 83 -12.27 2.12 -6.89
N PRO A 84 -13.60 2.33 -7.02
CA PRO A 84 -14.58 1.24 -7.11
C PRO A 84 -14.33 0.26 -8.27
N ASP A 85 -13.54 0.65 -9.27
CA ASP A 85 -13.12 -0.24 -10.34
C ASP A 85 -12.24 -1.39 -9.81
N ILE A 86 -11.60 -1.24 -8.65
CA ILE A 86 -10.84 -2.30 -8.00
C ILE A 86 -11.80 -3.16 -7.18
N HIS A 87 -12.24 -4.26 -7.77
CA HIS A 87 -13.29 -5.11 -7.21
C HIS A 87 -12.83 -6.57 -7.11
N PRO A 88 -13.45 -7.40 -6.25
CA PRO A 88 -13.08 -8.81 -6.14
C PRO A 88 -13.39 -9.56 -7.44
N LEU A 89 -12.52 -10.52 -7.78
CA LEU A 89 -12.75 -11.47 -8.88
C LEU A 89 -13.96 -12.39 -8.60
N TRP A 90 -14.18 -12.74 -7.35
CA TRP A 90 -15.29 -13.61 -6.92
C TRP A 90 -15.80 -13.20 -5.55
N LYS A 91 -17.07 -13.51 -5.27
CA LYS A 91 -17.73 -13.23 -3.99
C LYS A 91 -18.34 -14.51 -3.44
N ASP A 92 -17.94 -14.85 -2.22
CA ASP A 92 -18.65 -15.80 -1.37
C ASP A 92 -19.50 -15.01 -0.37
N THR A 93 -20.82 -15.02 -0.54
CA THR A 93 -21.76 -14.32 0.35
C THR A 93 -22.20 -15.18 1.53
N ALA A 94 -21.90 -16.47 1.54
CA ALA A 94 -22.26 -17.39 2.61
C ALA A 94 -21.24 -17.32 3.74
N ASN A 95 -19.94 -17.35 3.44
CA ASN A 95 -18.87 -17.35 4.46
C ASN A 95 -17.87 -16.21 4.31
N TYR A 96 -18.04 -15.36 3.29
CA TYR A 96 -17.16 -14.21 3.05
C TYR A 96 -15.69 -14.59 2.80
N ALA A 97 -15.43 -15.78 2.23
CA ALA A 97 -14.08 -16.27 1.97
C ALA A 97 -13.24 -15.43 0.99
N HIS A 98 -13.89 -14.53 0.24
CA HIS A 98 -13.23 -13.58 -0.67
C HIS A 98 -12.65 -12.35 0.05
N ARG A 99 -13.00 -12.14 1.32
CA ARG A 99 -12.48 -11.02 2.12
C ARG A 99 -11.08 -11.34 2.63
N PHE A 100 -10.25 -10.34 2.75
CA PHE A 100 -8.96 -10.50 3.42
C PHE A 100 -8.50 -9.22 4.10
N ILE A 101 -7.62 -9.40 5.08
CA ILE A 101 -6.93 -8.33 5.79
C ILE A 101 -5.45 -8.71 5.83
N GLY A 102 -4.59 -7.83 5.33
CA GLY A 102 -3.16 -8.13 5.24
C GLY A 102 -2.28 -6.90 5.34
N ILE A 103 -0.98 -7.13 5.50
CA ILE A 103 0.03 -6.08 5.54
C ILE A 103 0.64 -5.91 4.16
N ALA A 104 0.63 -4.68 3.66
CA ALA A 104 1.05 -4.36 2.30
C ALA A 104 2.52 -4.72 2.05
N VAL A 105 2.74 -5.62 1.08
CA VAL A 105 3.99 -5.81 0.36
C VAL A 105 3.76 -5.25 -1.04
N THR A 106 4.51 -4.22 -1.42
CA THR A 106 4.27 -3.48 -2.66
C THR A 106 5.24 -3.93 -3.76
N ALA A 107 4.75 -4.05 -5.00
CA ALA A 107 5.57 -4.21 -6.18
C ALA A 107 5.09 -3.26 -7.29
N ARG A 108 6.05 -2.67 -8.01
CA ARG A 108 5.77 -1.79 -9.15
C ARG A 108 6.38 -2.38 -10.40
N TYR A 109 5.52 -2.71 -11.35
CA TYR A 109 5.89 -3.00 -12.73
C TYR A 109 5.53 -1.81 -13.60
N VAL A 110 6.31 -1.58 -14.66
CA VAL A 110 6.11 -0.48 -15.61
C VAL A 110 6.12 -1.00 -17.04
N PRO A 111 5.46 -0.32 -18.00
CA PRO A 111 5.57 -0.67 -19.41
C PRO A 111 7.03 -0.75 -19.86
N THR A 112 7.36 -1.77 -20.65
CA THR A 112 8.71 -1.93 -21.22
C THR A 112 8.94 -0.99 -22.41
N GLN A 113 10.19 -0.55 -22.59
CA GLN A 113 10.65 0.10 -23.81
C GLN A 113 11.46 -0.84 -24.72
N GLU A 114 11.64 -2.09 -24.30
CA GLU A 114 12.46 -3.06 -25.01
C GLU A 114 11.72 -3.68 -26.20
N PRO A 115 12.44 -4.08 -27.27
CA PRO A 115 11.83 -4.73 -28.42
C PRO A 115 11.14 -6.05 -28.05
N ILE A 116 10.00 -6.31 -28.70
CA ILE A 116 9.37 -7.63 -28.65
C ILE A 116 10.19 -8.68 -29.40
N ALA A 117 9.96 -9.94 -29.09
CA ALA A 117 10.68 -11.07 -29.67
C ALA A 117 10.65 -11.11 -31.23
N GLY A 118 9.64 -10.54 -31.88
CA GLY A 118 9.41 -10.79 -33.31
C GLY A 118 9.13 -12.28 -33.58
N VAL A 119 9.11 -12.68 -34.85
CA VAL A 119 8.86 -14.07 -35.26
C VAL A 119 10.14 -14.89 -35.13
N ARG A 120 10.07 -16.04 -34.46
CA ARG A 120 11.19 -16.95 -34.17
C ARG A 120 10.66 -18.38 -33.93
N SER A 121 11.56 -19.37 -33.79
CA SER A 121 11.16 -20.73 -33.41
C SER A 121 10.55 -20.74 -32.00
N VAL A 122 9.81 -21.80 -31.67
CA VAL A 122 9.18 -21.97 -30.35
C VAL A 122 10.26 -22.02 -29.26
N GLU A 123 11.32 -22.78 -29.48
CA GLU A 123 12.41 -22.92 -28.52
C GLU A 123 13.13 -21.59 -28.27
N ASP A 124 13.30 -20.76 -29.31
CA ASP A 124 13.93 -19.45 -29.19
C ASP A 124 13.02 -18.42 -28.51
N TYR A 125 11.71 -18.56 -28.70
CA TYR A 125 10.70 -17.81 -27.97
C TYR A 125 10.71 -18.16 -26.48
N ASP A 126 10.72 -19.45 -26.14
CA ASP A 126 10.73 -19.91 -24.76
C ASP A 126 11.99 -19.45 -24.02
N ARG A 127 13.16 -19.51 -24.66
CA ARG A 127 14.41 -18.96 -24.08
C ARG A 127 14.32 -17.46 -23.84
N TRP A 128 13.75 -16.70 -24.78
CA TRP A 128 13.56 -15.26 -24.62
C TRP A 128 12.57 -14.91 -23.52
N ALA A 129 11.42 -15.59 -23.49
CA ALA A 129 10.39 -15.37 -22.47
C ALA A 129 10.93 -15.74 -21.08
N GLY A 130 11.64 -16.87 -20.96
CA GLY A 130 12.30 -17.29 -19.72
C GLY A 130 13.35 -16.29 -19.23
N ALA A 131 14.20 -15.78 -20.12
CA ALA A 131 15.17 -14.74 -19.77
C ALA A 131 14.47 -13.45 -19.29
N TRP A 132 13.36 -13.06 -19.92
CA TRP A 132 12.57 -11.90 -19.50
C TRP A 132 12.03 -12.05 -18.08
N TYR A 133 11.43 -13.20 -17.75
CA TYR A 133 10.95 -13.46 -16.39
C TYR A 133 12.07 -13.42 -15.35
N GLN A 134 13.29 -13.82 -15.71
CA GLN A 134 14.40 -13.87 -14.75
C GLN A 134 15.06 -12.50 -14.55
N GLN A 135 15.19 -11.71 -15.62
CA GLN A 135 16.07 -10.54 -15.62
C GLN A 135 15.30 -9.21 -15.61
N ARG A 136 14.14 -9.17 -16.26
CA ARG A 136 13.42 -7.93 -16.59
C ARG A 136 12.15 -7.78 -15.78
N SER A 137 11.40 -8.87 -15.64
CA SER A 137 10.17 -8.87 -14.88
C SER A 137 10.11 -9.99 -13.81
N PRO A 138 11.16 -10.17 -12.99
CA PRO A 138 11.15 -11.15 -11.89
C PRO A 138 10.16 -10.76 -10.78
N GLU A 139 10.02 -11.64 -9.79
CA GLU A 139 9.18 -11.44 -8.61
C GLU A 139 10.02 -11.24 -7.32
N PRO A 140 10.88 -10.20 -7.21
CA PRO A 140 11.80 -10.04 -6.08
C PRO A 140 11.10 -9.71 -4.75
N PHE A 141 9.78 -9.51 -4.76
CA PHE A 141 8.95 -9.39 -3.56
C PHE A 141 8.67 -10.75 -2.89
N VAL A 142 8.83 -11.89 -3.58
CA VAL A 142 8.48 -13.21 -3.04
C VAL A 142 9.21 -13.53 -1.72
N PRO A 143 10.52 -13.23 -1.56
CA PRO A 143 11.20 -13.41 -0.27
C PRO A 143 10.72 -12.49 0.87
N LEU A 144 9.96 -11.43 0.55
CA LEU A 144 9.38 -10.51 1.53
C LEU A 144 8.02 -10.97 2.03
N LEU A 145 7.38 -11.91 1.32
CA LEU A 145 6.09 -12.47 1.73
C LEU A 145 6.25 -13.31 2.98
N ARG A 146 5.30 -13.11 3.88
CA ARG A 146 5.15 -13.75 5.19
C ARG A 146 3.68 -13.92 5.53
N ASP A 147 3.37 -14.76 6.50
CA ASP A 147 2.00 -14.97 6.99
C ASP A 147 1.30 -13.64 7.29
N GLY A 148 0.18 -13.40 6.60
CA GLY A 148 -0.61 -12.17 6.71
C GLY A 148 -0.24 -11.08 5.70
N SER A 149 0.57 -11.38 4.67
CA SER A 149 0.93 -10.38 3.65
C SER A 149 -0.24 -10.11 2.69
N ALA A 150 -0.50 -8.84 2.39
CA ALA A 150 -1.31 -8.43 1.25
C ALA A 150 -0.37 -7.97 0.14
N LEU A 151 -0.34 -8.67 -0.99
CA LEU A 151 0.47 -8.25 -2.12
C LEU A 151 -0.26 -7.15 -2.89
N VAL A 152 0.35 -5.97 -3.02
CA VAL A 152 -0.22 -4.84 -3.74
C VAL A 152 0.66 -4.51 -4.93
N ILE A 153 0.10 -4.59 -6.13
CA ILE A 153 0.84 -4.44 -7.39
C ILE A 153 0.34 -3.19 -8.13
N GLU A 154 1.25 -2.24 -8.33
CA GLU A 154 1.11 -1.25 -9.39
C GLU A 154 1.74 -1.84 -10.65
N ASP A 155 1.02 -1.84 -11.76
CA ASP A 155 1.50 -2.39 -13.02
C ASP A 155 1.05 -1.46 -14.16
N ALA A 156 1.43 -1.79 -15.38
CA ALA A 156 1.08 -1.08 -16.60
C ALA A 156 -0.44 -1.06 -16.83
N ALA A 157 -1.14 -0.10 -16.22
CA ALA A 157 -2.60 -0.07 -16.06
C ALA A 157 -3.40 -0.18 -17.38
N GLU A 158 -2.84 0.32 -18.49
CA GLU A 158 -3.49 0.32 -19.82
C GLU A 158 -2.97 -0.80 -20.74
N VAL A 159 -2.07 -1.65 -20.24
CA VAL A 159 -1.51 -2.77 -21.00
C VAL A 159 -2.28 -4.04 -20.63
N ASP A 160 -2.66 -4.81 -21.65
CA ASP A 160 -3.19 -6.16 -21.47
C ASP A 160 -2.06 -7.11 -21.01
N VAL A 161 -1.80 -7.12 -19.71
CA VAL A 161 -0.77 -7.93 -19.05
C VAL A 161 -1.32 -8.60 -17.80
N GLY A 162 -1.28 -9.94 -17.79
CA GLY A 162 -1.57 -10.77 -16.63
C GLY A 162 -0.30 -11.08 -15.87
N SER A 163 0.20 -10.12 -15.09
CA SER A 163 1.28 -10.35 -14.11
C SER A 163 0.88 -11.34 -13.02
N ILE A 164 -0.43 -11.52 -12.86
CA ILE A 164 -1.07 -12.46 -11.95
C ILE A 164 -1.75 -13.54 -12.80
N GLY A 165 -1.44 -14.80 -12.53
CA GLY A 165 -2.09 -15.98 -13.07
C GLY A 165 -2.26 -17.04 -11.98
N SER A 166 -2.88 -18.16 -12.30
CA SER A 166 -3.30 -19.15 -11.30
C SER A 166 -2.12 -19.86 -10.61
N ASN A 167 -1.00 -20.03 -11.31
CA ASN A 167 0.18 -20.68 -10.73
C ASN A 167 0.92 -19.76 -9.74
N ASN A 168 1.20 -18.50 -10.11
CA ASN A 168 2.00 -17.63 -9.25
C ASN A 168 1.20 -17.10 -8.05
N ILE A 169 -0.10 -16.79 -8.21
CA ILE A 169 -0.92 -16.38 -7.08
C ILE A 169 -1.05 -17.47 -6.02
N LEU A 170 -1.13 -18.74 -6.43
CA LEU A 170 -1.12 -19.88 -5.52
C LEU A 170 0.24 -20.06 -4.85
N ALA A 171 1.34 -19.85 -5.59
CA ALA A 171 2.68 -19.85 -5.01
C ALA A 171 2.87 -18.73 -3.97
N TRP A 172 2.28 -17.54 -4.18
CA TRP A 172 2.31 -16.46 -3.20
C TRP A 172 1.46 -16.78 -1.97
N LYS A 173 0.29 -17.43 -2.15
CA LYS A 173 -0.53 -17.95 -1.04
C LYS A 173 0.26 -18.94 -0.17
N LEU A 174 1.03 -19.84 -0.79
CA LEU A 174 1.94 -20.76 -0.07
C LEU A 174 3.00 -20.02 0.77
N LYS A 175 3.35 -18.78 0.41
CA LYS A 175 4.29 -17.92 1.16
C LYS A 175 3.61 -17.03 2.21
N GLY A 176 2.34 -17.26 2.50
CA GLY A 176 1.59 -16.51 3.52
C GLY A 176 0.86 -15.28 3.00
N CYS A 177 0.80 -15.08 1.68
CA CYS A 177 -0.04 -14.04 1.08
C CYS A 177 -1.52 -14.38 1.27
N VAL A 178 -2.29 -13.46 1.85
CA VAL A 178 -3.72 -13.63 2.13
C VAL A 178 -4.63 -13.09 1.03
N GLY A 179 -4.10 -12.25 0.15
CA GLY A 179 -4.83 -11.66 -0.96
C GLY A 179 -3.96 -10.73 -1.80
N VAL A 180 -4.40 -10.48 -3.03
CA VAL A 180 -3.70 -9.63 -3.98
C VAL A 180 -4.59 -8.48 -4.43
N VAL A 181 -4.02 -7.27 -4.49
CA VAL A 181 -4.66 -6.08 -5.07
C VAL A 181 -3.81 -5.57 -6.22
N THR A 182 -4.41 -5.28 -7.37
CA THR A 182 -3.70 -4.65 -8.48
C THR A 182 -4.57 -3.65 -9.22
N SER A 183 -3.95 -2.62 -9.79
CA SER A 183 -4.63 -1.68 -10.69
C SER A 183 -4.62 -2.13 -12.16
N ALA A 184 -3.99 -3.25 -12.47
CA ALA A 184 -3.92 -3.81 -13.82
C ALA A 184 -4.79 -5.07 -13.96
N THR A 185 -4.59 -5.78 -15.07
CA THR A 185 -5.33 -6.99 -15.38
C THR A 185 -4.70 -8.25 -14.76
N ALA A 186 -5.48 -9.33 -14.71
CA ALA A 186 -5.02 -10.65 -14.31
C ALA A 186 -5.62 -11.72 -15.23
N ARG A 187 -4.98 -12.88 -15.34
CA ARG A 187 -5.42 -14.01 -16.18
C ARG A 187 -5.67 -15.26 -15.35
N ASP A 188 -6.14 -16.32 -16.01
CA ASP A 188 -6.47 -17.62 -15.40
C ASP A 188 -7.56 -17.50 -14.32
N THR A 189 -8.58 -16.68 -14.60
CA THR A 189 -9.60 -16.30 -13.61
C THR A 189 -10.38 -17.50 -13.10
N ASP A 190 -10.72 -18.46 -13.96
CA ASP A 190 -11.52 -19.64 -13.58
C ASP A 190 -10.78 -20.50 -12.54
N GLU A 191 -9.48 -20.71 -12.75
CA GLU A 191 -8.63 -21.42 -11.80
C GLU A 191 -8.46 -20.63 -10.49
N ILE A 192 -8.27 -19.30 -10.54
CA ILE A 192 -8.12 -18.48 -9.33
C ILE A 192 -9.40 -18.51 -8.47
N ILE A 193 -10.57 -18.48 -9.11
CA ILE A 193 -11.87 -18.64 -8.46
C ILE A 193 -11.96 -20.02 -7.81
N THR A 194 -11.59 -21.07 -8.55
CA THR A 194 -11.60 -22.46 -8.05
C THR A 194 -10.65 -22.65 -6.86
N GLN A 195 -9.48 -22.01 -6.88
CA GLN A 195 -8.49 -22.04 -5.80
C GLN A 195 -8.88 -21.19 -4.58
N GLN A 196 -9.94 -20.37 -4.71
CA GLN A 196 -10.40 -19.43 -3.68
C GLN A 196 -9.25 -18.56 -3.16
N VAL A 197 -8.47 -17.97 -4.07
CA VAL A 197 -7.47 -16.96 -3.70
C VAL A 197 -8.09 -15.57 -3.89
N PRO A 198 -8.13 -14.72 -2.86
CA PRO A 198 -8.65 -13.36 -3.00
C PRO A 198 -7.79 -12.53 -3.96
N LEU A 199 -8.44 -12.01 -5.02
CA LEU A 199 -7.84 -11.14 -6.01
C LEU A 199 -8.79 -9.96 -6.27
N TYR A 200 -8.25 -8.75 -6.13
CA TYR A 200 -8.96 -7.49 -6.33
C TYR A 200 -8.25 -6.69 -7.41
N PHE A 201 -8.98 -6.37 -8.47
CA PHE A 201 -8.40 -5.84 -9.70
C PHE A 201 -9.47 -5.17 -10.56
N LYS A 202 -9.04 -4.53 -11.66
CA LYS A 202 -9.97 -3.84 -12.56
C LYS A 202 -10.80 -4.78 -13.44
N GLN A 203 -10.12 -5.67 -14.16
CA GLN A 203 -10.76 -6.53 -15.16
C GLN A 203 -9.81 -7.65 -15.62
N PRO A 204 -10.34 -8.77 -16.15
CA PRO A 204 -9.54 -9.83 -16.76
C PRO A 204 -8.66 -9.33 -17.91
N GLY A 205 -7.48 -9.94 -18.03
CA GLY A 205 -6.51 -9.76 -19.11
C GLY A 205 -6.09 -11.11 -19.68
N ARG A 206 -5.20 -11.07 -20.67
CA ARG A 206 -4.83 -12.21 -21.53
C ARG A 206 -3.31 -12.34 -21.67
N GLY A 207 -2.59 -11.22 -21.70
CA GLY A 207 -1.16 -11.20 -21.98
C GLY A 207 -0.29 -11.78 -20.85
N ILE A 208 0.95 -12.15 -21.19
CA ILE A 208 2.01 -12.48 -20.22
C ILE A 208 2.97 -11.30 -20.03
N ARG A 209 3.79 -11.31 -18.98
CA ARG A 209 4.77 -10.23 -18.69
C ARG A 209 5.82 -10.00 -19.81
N PRO A 210 6.42 -11.04 -20.42
CA PRO A 210 7.43 -10.85 -21.47
C PRO A 210 6.97 -9.94 -22.61
N GLY A 211 7.78 -8.91 -22.89
CA GLY A 211 7.51 -7.90 -23.91
C GLY A 211 6.41 -6.89 -23.57
N ARG A 212 5.92 -6.87 -22.32
CA ARG A 212 4.84 -5.96 -21.89
C ARG A 212 5.25 -5.08 -20.71
N ASN A 213 5.89 -5.64 -19.70
CA ASN A 213 6.31 -4.90 -18.50
C ASN A 213 7.67 -5.37 -17.95
N GLU A 214 8.20 -4.54 -17.06
CA GLU A 214 9.45 -4.76 -16.32
C GLU A 214 9.24 -4.37 -14.85
N ILE A 215 9.94 -5.03 -13.93
CA ILE A 215 9.90 -4.63 -12.51
C ILE A 215 10.70 -3.33 -12.36
N GLU A 216 10.10 -2.32 -11.74
CA GLU A 216 10.76 -1.05 -11.42
C GLU A 216 11.21 -1.04 -9.96
N SER A 217 10.31 -1.41 -9.04
CA SER A 217 10.64 -1.44 -7.62
C SER A 217 9.82 -2.45 -6.83
N VAL A 218 10.37 -2.84 -5.69
CA VAL A 218 9.65 -3.59 -4.66
C VAL A 218 9.85 -2.91 -3.31
N ASN A 219 8.86 -3.08 -2.43
CA ASN A 219 8.89 -2.50 -1.09
C ASN A 219 9.12 -0.98 -1.12
N ARG A 220 8.44 -0.29 -2.04
CA ARG A 220 8.44 1.17 -2.21
C ARG A 220 7.01 1.69 -2.23
N PRO A 221 6.76 2.95 -1.86
CA PRO A 221 5.42 3.52 -1.98
C PRO A 221 4.95 3.52 -3.43
N ILE A 222 3.74 3.03 -3.66
CA ILE A 222 3.10 2.90 -4.98
C ILE A 222 1.70 3.50 -4.96
N VAL A 223 1.09 3.67 -6.13
CA VAL A 223 -0.31 4.11 -6.24
C VAL A 223 -1.14 3.02 -6.92
N VAL A 224 -2.19 2.57 -6.23
CA VAL A 224 -3.15 1.58 -6.75
C VAL A 224 -4.56 2.08 -6.49
N GLY A 225 -5.40 2.06 -7.52
CA GLY A 225 -6.78 2.57 -7.42
C GLY A 225 -6.85 4.04 -7.00
N GLY A 226 -5.84 4.86 -7.31
CA GLY A 226 -5.78 6.27 -6.90
C GLY A 226 -5.32 6.52 -5.46
N VAL A 227 -4.95 5.47 -4.71
CA VAL A 227 -4.52 5.57 -3.31
C VAL A 227 -3.04 5.25 -3.17
N LEU A 228 -2.36 6.04 -2.34
CA LEU A 228 -0.98 5.77 -1.92
C LEU A 228 -0.94 4.55 -1.00
N VAL A 229 -0.14 3.56 -1.35
CA VAL A 229 0.14 2.38 -0.53
C VAL A 229 1.60 2.41 -0.15
N LYS A 230 1.89 2.50 1.14
CA LYS A 230 3.25 2.31 1.67
C LYS A 230 3.41 0.89 2.17
N PRO A 231 4.60 0.29 2.04
CA PRO A 231 4.85 -1.00 2.67
C PRO A 231 4.59 -0.96 4.16
N GLY A 232 3.90 -1.99 4.67
CA GLY A 232 3.49 -2.07 6.07
C GLY A 232 2.10 -1.49 6.38
N ASP A 233 1.48 -0.74 5.45
CA ASP A 233 0.10 -0.29 5.60
C ASP A 233 -0.85 -1.50 5.65
N VAL A 234 -2.00 -1.33 6.30
CA VAL A 234 -3.02 -2.40 6.39
C VAL A 234 -3.93 -2.30 5.19
N ILE A 235 -4.13 -3.43 4.51
CA ILE A 235 -5.09 -3.58 3.42
C ILE A 235 -6.28 -4.34 3.96
N VAL A 236 -7.47 -3.79 3.81
CA VAL A 236 -8.74 -4.46 4.08
C VAL A 236 -9.54 -4.49 2.80
N ALA A 237 -9.99 -5.68 2.41
CA ALA A 237 -10.71 -5.88 1.16
C ALA A 237 -11.91 -6.80 1.36
N ASP A 238 -13.06 -6.37 0.84
CA ASP A 238 -14.30 -7.14 0.87
C ASP A 238 -15.21 -6.84 -0.35
N GLY A 239 -16.48 -7.25 -0.28
CA GLY A 239 -17.43 -7.04 -1.37
C GLY A 239 -17.63 -5.59 -1.82
N ASP A 240 -17.27 -4.61 -0.98
CA ASP A 240 -17.43 -3.18 -1.23
C ASP A 240 -16.18 -2.53 -1.86
N GLY A 241 -15.03 -3.23 -1.87
CA GLY A 241 -13.80 -2.77 -2.51
C GLY A 241 -12.56 -2.98 -1.64
N VAL A 242 -11.64 -2.01 -1.68
CA VAL A 242 -10.36 -2.05 -0.95
C VAL A 242 -10.13 -0.72 -0.24
N ILE A 243 -9.73 -0.80 1.02
CA ILE A 243 -9.27 0.35 1.81
C ILE A 243 -7.85 0.13 2.34
N VAL A 244 -7.04 1.18 2.26
CA VAL A 244 -5.66 1.26 2.75
C VAL A 244 -5.65 2.08 4.03
N VAL A 245 -5.15 1.50 5.12
CA VAL A 245 -4.98 2.20 6.39
C VAL A 245 -3.50 2.47 6.63
N PRO A 246 -3.09 3.75 6.74
CA PRO A 246 -1.73 4.11 7.07
C PRO A 246 -1.28 3.43 8.36
N ARG A 247 -0.13 2.74 8.33
CA ARG A 247 0.36 1.95 9.46
C ARG A 247 0.49 2.74 10.76
N ALA A 248 0.79 4.03 10.68
CA ALA A 248 0.90 4.92 11.83
C ALA A 248 -0.43 5.20 12.55
N LYS A 249 -1.57 5.02 11.87
CA LYS A 249 -2.92 5.25 12.39
C LYS A 249 -3.73 3.96 12.59
N ALA A 250 -3.17 2.82 12.23
CA ALA A 250 -3.83 1.52 12.23
C ALA A 250 -4.55 1.19 13.55
N ASN A 251 -3.92 1.39 14.70
CA ASN A 251 -4.52 1.07 16.00
C ASN A 251 -5.70 1.98 16.37
N GLU A 252 -5.61 3.28 16.07
CA GLU A 252 -6.68 4.25 16.33
C GLU A 252 -7.90 3.94 15.44
N VAL A 253 -7.66 3.64 14.17
CA VAL A 253 -8.68 3.27 13.18
C VAL A 253 -9.37 1.97 13.59
N ALA A 254 -8.60 0.92 13.90
CA ALA A 254 -9.13 -0.37 14.31
C ALA A 254 -10.02 -0.29 15.56
N ALA A 255 -9.61 0.48 16.57
CA ALA A 255 -10.38 0.65 17.80
C ALA A 255 -11.76 1.26 17.54
N TYR A 256 -11.85 2.26 16.67
CA TYR A 256 -13.13 2.86 16.30
C TYR A 256 -13.96 1.93 15.41
N ALA A 257 -13.33 1.31 14.41
CA ALA A 257 -13.97 0.37 13.50
C ALA A 257 -14.59 -0.83 14.24
N GLN A 258 -13.91 -1.38 15.26
CA GLN A 258 -14.46 -2.46 16.10
C GLN A 258 -15.72 -2.00 16.83
N LYS A 259 -15.73 -0.79 17.39
CA LYS A 259 -16.90 -0.23 18.06
C LYS A 259 -18.09 -0.13 17.10
N ILE A 260 -17.86 0.30 15.86
CA ILE A 260 -18.90 0.36 14.82
C ILE A 260 -19.42 -1.04 14.50
N LEU A 261 -18.51 -1.99 14.18
CA LEU A 261 -18.88 -3.36 13.83
C LEU A 261 -19.73 -4.02 14.90
N GLU A 262 -19.33 -3.92 16.18
CA GLU A 262 -20.08 -4.52 17.28
C GLU A 262 -21.46 -3.89 17.48
N GLY A 263 -21.55 -2.56 17.36
CA GLY A 263 -22.82 -1.84 17.41
C GLY A 263 -23.77 -2.27 16.30
N ASP A 264 -23.26 -2.34 15.06
CA ASP A 264 -23.99 -2.78 13.88
C ASP A 264 -24.47 -4.23 13.99
N LYS A 265 -23.59 -5.14 14.43
CA LYS A 265 -23.94 -6.56 14.64
C LYS A 265 -25.03 -6.71 15.68
N ALA A 266 -24.91 -6.02 16.82
CA ALA A 266 -25.93 -6.05 17.87
C ALA A 266 -27.28 -5.50 17.38
N GLY A 267 -27.26 -4.37 16.66
CA GLY A 267 -28.45 -3.79 16.05
C GLY A 267 -29.12 -4.75 15.06
N ARG A 268 -28.33 -5.32 14.14
CA ARG A 268 -28.82 -6.26 13.12
C ARG A 268 -29.35 -7.56 13.74
N ARG A 269 -28.72 -8.11 14.79
CA ARG A 269 -29.20 -9.30 15.51
C ARG A 269 -30.60 -9.08 16.10
N ASN A 270 -30.84 -7.92 16.70
CA ASN A 270 -32.18 -7.57 17.20
C ASN A 270 -33.22 -7.51 16.08
N LEU A 271 -32.83 -7.04 14.89
CA LEU A 271 -33.71 -7.02 13.71
C LEU A 271 -33.98 -8.43 13.18
N TYR A 272 -32.97 -9.32 13.14
CA TYR A 272 -33.14 -10.72 12.76
C TYR A 272 -34.16 -11.42 13.64
N GLN A 273 -34.06 -11.24 14.95
CA GLN A 273 -35.01 -11.80 15.92
C GLN A 273 -36.44 -11.31 15.67
N LYS A 274 -36.64 -10.01 15.44
CA LYS A 274 -37.96 -9.42 15.15
C LYS A 274 -38.56 -9.93 13.84
N LEU A 275 -37.71 -10.24 12.86
CA LEU A 275 -38.12 -10.78 11.56
C LEU A 275 -38.26 -12.31 11.56
N GLY A 276 -37.90 -13.00 12.64
CA GLY A 276 -37.86 -14.46 12.70
C GLY A 276 -36.80 -15.09 11.79
N LEU A 277 -35.73 -14.36 11.47
CA LEU A 277 -34.64 -14.85 10.63
C LEU A 277 -33.62 -15.65 11.45
N PRO A 278 -33.06 -16.76 10.91
CA PRO A 278 -31.96 -17.46 11.54
C PRO A 278 -30.67 -16.61 11.49
N GLU A 279 -29.81 -16.75 12.50
CA GLU A 279 -28.52 -16.07 12.52
C GLU A 279 -27.56 -16.58 11.44
N ASP A 280 -26.91 -15.64 10.77
CA ASP A 280 -25.90 -15.88 9.72
C ASP A 280 -24.57 -15.17 10.07
N PRO A 281 -23.50 -15.34 9.27
CA PRO A 281 -22.22 -14.69 9.55
C PRO A 281 -22.24 -13.16 9.61
N SER A 282 -23.30 -12.49 9.14
CA SER A 282 -23.42 -11.05 9.30
C SER A 282 -23.74 -10.65 10.74
N VAL A 283 -24.34 -11.52 11.56
CA VAL A 283 -24.73 -11.23 12.95
C VAL A 283 -24.01 -12.10 13.99
N LYS A 284 -23.20 -13.05 13.54
CA LYS A 284 -22.34 -13.88 14.41
C LYS A 284 -21.09 -13.14 14.86
#